data_AF-A4SY25-F1
#
_entry.id   AF-A4SY25-F1
#
_cell.length_a   1.000
_cell.length_b   1.000
_cell.length_c   1.000
_cell.angle_alpha   90.00
_cell.angle_beta   90.00
_cell.angle_gamma   90.00
#
_symmetry.space_group_name_H-M   'P 1'
#
loop_
_entity.id
_entity.type
_entity.pdbx_description
1 polymer ?
#
loop_
_entity_poly.entity_id
_entity_poly.type
_entity_poly.pdbx_seq_one_letter_code
_entity_poly.pdbx_strand_id
1 'polypeptide(L)'
;MQKNKNLFAATSNAINGIKELIKENSAKRELFLVFIAIGFFCYKPNVYTVLIAVLSLVLLAVEALNTSIEKTCDLITLDEHPEIKKIKDLGAAAVMIIVLAIVLIFIRYLSPFF
;
A
#
# COMPACT_ATOMS: atom_id res chain seq x y z
N MET A 1 -25.67 -1.32 7.27
CA MET A 1 -24.77 -1.96 6.27
C MET A 1 -25.61 -2.80 5.32
N GLN A 2 -25.92 -2.32 4.11
CA GLN A 2 -26.56 -3.14 3.09
C GLN A 2 -25.50 -4.00 2.41
N LYS A 3 -25.66 -5.33 2.49
CA LYS A 3 -24.83 -6.31 1.77
C LYS A 3 -25.07 -6.10 0.26
N ASN A 4 -24.06 -5.58 -0.44
CA ASN A 4 -24.19 -5.15 -1.82
C ASN A 4 -24.36 -6.38 -2.74
N LYS A 5 -25.51 -6.51 -3.41
CA LYS A 5 -25.82 -7.69 -4.25
C LYS A 5 -25.36 -7.54 -5.71
N ASN A 6 -24.97 -6.33 -6.15
CA ASN A 6 -24.68 -6.03 -7.55
C ASN A 6 -23.21 -5.63 -7.75
N LEU A 7 -22.54 -6.23 -8.76
CA LEU A 7 -21.13 -5.99 -9.11
C LEU A 7 -20.81 -4.49 -9.29
N PHE A 8 -21.70 -3.75 -9.95
CA PHE A 8 -21.54 -2.32 -10.20
C PHE A 8 -21.38 -1.50 -8.91
N ALA A 9 -22.15 -1.85 -7.88
CA ALA A 9 -22.12 -1.14 -6.61
C ALA A 9 -20.87 -1.50 -5.79
N ALA A 10 -20.35 -2.73 -5.92
CA ALA A 10 -19.05 -3.10 -5.35
C ALA A 10 -17.90 -2.33 -6.01
N THR A 11 -17.90 -2.22 -7.34
CA THR A 11 -16.91 -1.42 -8.08
C THR A 11 -16.97 0.06 -7.71
N SER A 12 -18.18 0.64 -7.61
CA SER A 12 -18.36 2.04 -7.19
C SER A 12 -17.78 2.29 -5.78
N ASN A 13 -18.02 1.38 -4.84
CA ASN A 13 -17.46 1.47 -3.50
C ASN A 13 -15.93 1.40 -3.51
N ALA A 14 -15.34 0.49 -4.31
CA ALA A 14 -13.89 0.38 -4.45
C ALA A 14 -13.28 1.67 -5.03
N ILE A 15 -13.92 2.28 -6.04
CA ILE A 15 -13.47 3.56 -6.61
C ILE A 15 -13.49 4.67 -5.56
N ASN A 16 -14.53 4.75 -4.73
CA ASN A 16 -14.59 5.72 -3.65
C ASN A 16 -13.50 5.48 -2.61
N GLY A 17 -13.20 4.22 -2.29
CA GLY A 17 -12.07 3.86 -1.42
C GLY A 17 -10.73 4.32 -1.99
N ILE A 18 -10.48 4.11 -3.29
CA ILE A 18 -9.26 4.59 -3.96
C ILE A 18 -9.17 6.11 -3.94
N LYS A 19 -10.27 6.82 -4.20
CA LYS A 19 -10.29 8.30 -4.13
C LYS A 19 -9.95 8.82 -2.75
N GLU A 20 -10.42 8.13 -1.70
CA GLU A 20 -10.11 8.49 -0.32
C GLU A 20 -8.64 8.21 0.00
N LEU A 21 -8.12 7.05 -0.43
CA LEU A 21 -6.73 6.67 -0.24
C LEU A 21 -5.76 7.67 -0.88
N ILE A 22 -6.02 8.11 -2.12
CA ILE A 22 -5.13 9.04 -2.85
C ILE A 22 -5.06 10.43 -2.19
N LYS A 23 -5.95 10.76 -1.24
CA LYS A 23 -5.81 12.00 -0.46
C LYS A 23 -4.65 11.92 0.52
N GLU A 24 -4.33 10.74 1.04
CA GLU A 24 -3.26 10.51 2.00
C GLU A 24 -1.89 10.72 1.36
N ASN A 25 -1.03 11.47 2.04
CA ASN A 25 0.32 11.76 1.54
C ASN A 25 1.19 10.49 1.47
N SER A 26 0.96 9.53 2.35
CA SER A 26 1.60 8.21 2.33
C SER A 26 1.24 7.43 1.07
N ALA A 27 -0.05 7.28 0.80
CA ALA A 27 -0.52 6.61 -0.42
C ALA A 27 -0.04 7.28 -1.71
N LYS A 28 0.08 8.62 -1.77
CA LYS A 28 0.67 9.31 -2.93
C LYS A 28 2.14 8.91 -3.16
N ARG A 29 2.93 8.77 -2.09
CA ARG A 29 4.33 8.32 -2.20
C ARG A 29 4.39 6.88 -2.71
N GLU A 30 3.53 6.01 -2.21
CA GLU A 30 3.50 4.61 -2.66
C GLU A 30 3.02 4.47 -4.09
N LEU A 31 2.02 5.26 -4.49
CA LEU A 31 1.57 5.30 -5.88
C LEU A 31 2.69 5.76 -6.83
N PHE A 32 3.52 6.72 -6.39
CA PHE A 32 4.72 7.10 -7.13
C PHE A 32 5.73 5.95 -7.26
N LEU A 33 5.95 5.18 -6.18
CA LEU A 33 6.78 3.97 -6.24
C LEU A 33 6.20 2.92 -7.20
N VAL A 34 4.88 2.73 -7.22
CA VAL A 34 4.19 1.86 -8.19
C VAL A 34 4.48 2.30 -9.62
N PHE A 35 4.37 3.60 -9.93
CA PHE A 35 4.68 4.10 -11.27
C PHE A 35 6.14 3.86 -11.68
N ILE A 36 7.09 4.09 -10.77
CA ILE A 36 8.51 3.79 -11.00
C ILE A 36 8.71 2.29 -11.28
N ALA A 37 8.12 1.43 -10.46
CA ALA A 37 8.23 -0.02 -10.60
C ALA A 37 7.69 -0.52 -11.94
N ILE A 38 6.53 -0.02 -12.36
CA ILE A 38 5.93 -0.32 -13.66
C ILE A 38 6.83 0.20 -14.79
N GLY A 39 7.41 1.40 -14.65
CA GLY A 39 8.36 1.94 -15.62
C GLY A 39 9.57 1.03 -15.83
N PHE A 40 10.18 0.53 -14.75
CA PHE A 40 11.28 -0.44 -14.84
C PHE A 40 10.87 -1.75 -15.50
N PHE A 41 9.67 -2.26 -15.18
CA PHE A 41 9.13 -3.45 -15.82
C PHE A 41 8.95 -3.26 -17.33
N CYS A 42 8.37 -2.14 -17.76
CA CYS A 42 8.20 -1.82 -19.19
C CYS A 42 9.53 -1.62 -19.92
N TYR A 43 10.54 -1.03 -19.25
CA TYR A 43 11.86 -0.80 -19.85
C TYR A 43 12.67 -2.10 -20.02
N LYS A 44 12.71 -2.95 -18.98
CA LYS A 44 13.47 -4.21 -18.98
C LYS A 44 12.71 -5.30 -18.22
N PRO A 45 11.73 -5.96 -18.86
CA PRO A 45 10.91 -6.96 -18.19
C PRO A 45 11.77 -8.17 -17.79
N ASN A 46 11.73 -8.50 -16.50
CA ASN A 46 12.38 -9.68 -15.93
C ASN A 46 11.70 -10.04 -14.59
N VAL A 47 12.10 -11.17 -13.99
CA VAL A 47 11.51 -11.67 -12.75
C VAL A 47 11.58 -10.65 -11.61
N TYR A 48 12.70 -9.93 -11.46
CA TYR A 48 12.85 -8.92 -10.40
C TYR A 48 11.98 -7.69 -10.64
N THR A 49 11.87 -7.20 -11.87
CA THR A 49 11.02 -6.03 -12.17
C THR A 49 9.53 -6.36 -12.05
N VAL A 50 9.12 -7.58 -12.38
CA VAL A 50 7.77 -8.09 -12.09
C VAL A 50 7.52 -8.16 -10.58
N LEU A 51 8.45 -8.73 -9.81
CA LEU A 51 8.33 -8.83 -8.35
C LEU A 51 8.22 -7.45 -7.70
N ILE A 52 9.04 -6.48 -8.11
CA ILE A 52 8.97 -5.10 -7.61
C ILE A 52 7.63 -4.46 -7.95
N ALA A 53 7.12 -4.64 -9.17
CA ALA A 53 5.80 -4.11 -9.57
C ALA A 53 4.66 -4.72 -8.73
N VAL A 54 4.66 -6.04 -8.54
CA VAL A 54 3.66 -6.73 -7.71
C VAL A 54 3.74 -6.29 -6.26
N LEU A 55 4.94 -6.24 -5.66
CA LEU A 55 5.11 -5.79 -4.28
C LEU A 55 4.72 -4.33 -4.09
N SER A 56 4.91 -3.47 -5.09
CA SER A 56 4.46 -2.07 -5.02
C SER A 56 2.93 -1.97 -5.00
N LEU A 57 2.22 -2.85 -5.73
CA LEU A 57 0.75 -2.93 -5.65
C LEU A 57 0.28 -3.49 -4.31
N VAL A 58 0.99 -4.47 -3.76
CA VAL A 58 0.73 -5.01 -2.41
C VAL A 58 0.98 -3.94 -1.34
N LEU A 59 2.03 -3.13 -1.49
CA LEU A 59 2.33 -2.00 -0.61
C LEU A 59 1.13 -1.04 -0.55
N LEU A 60 0.62 -0.61 -1.71
CA LEU A 60 -0.55 0.27 -1.79
C LEU A 60 -1.81 -0.36 -1.16
N ALA A 61 -2.00 -1.67 -1.31
CA ALA A 61 -3.09 -2.39 -0.66
C ALA A 61 -2.94 -2.42 0.87
N VAL A 62 -1.73 -2.64 1.38
CA VAL A 62 -1.46 -2.62 2.82
C VAL A 62 -1.60 -1.23 3.40
N GLU A 63 -1.18 -0.18 2.69
CA GLU A 63 -1.42 1.19 3.10
C GLU A 63 -2.91 1.54 3.14
N ALA A 64 -3.70 1.04 2.18
CA ALA A 64 -5.16 1.19 2.24
C ALA A 64 -5.77 0.56 3.51
N LEU A 65 -5.27 -0.61 3.91
CA LEU A 65 -5.67 -1.26 5.16
C LEU A 65 -5.17 -0.47 6.38
N ASN A 66 -3.93 0.03 6.35
CA ASN A 66 -3.36 0.84 7.43
C ASN A 66 -4.19 2.11 7.65
N THR A 67 -4.45 2.89 6.59
CA THR A 67 -5.31 4.07 6.64
C THR A 67 -6.72 3.74 7.15
N SER A 68 -7.29 2.60 6.75
CA SER A 68 -8.61 2.18 7.24
C SER A 68 -8.60 1.90 8.74
N ILE A 69 -7.55 1.27 9.26
CA ILE A 69 -7.36 1.00 10.69
C ILE A 69 -7.16 2.32 11.44
N GLU A 70 -6.32 3.22 10.95
CA GLU A 70 -6.09 4.54 11.54
C GLU A 70 -7.39 5.34 11.64
N LYS A 71 -8.14 5.48 10.54
CA LYS A 71 -9.43 6.19 10.53
C LYS A 71 -10.46 5.55 11.46
N THR A 72 -10.43 4.23 11.61
CA THR A 72 -11.30 3.53 12.57
C THR A 72 -10.91 3.85 14.01
N CYS A 73 -9.62 3.86 14.33
CA CYS A 73 -9.13 4.21 15.66
C CYS A 73 -9.48 5.66 16.02
N ASP A 74 -9.29 6.59 15.08
CA ASP A 74 -9.58 8.02 15.27
C ASP A 74 -11.07 8.28 15.47
N LEU A 75 -11.94 7.41 14.92
CA LEU A 75 -13.39 7.48 15.15
C LEU A 75 -13.80 6.99 16.56
N ILE A 76 -13.06 6.02 17.13
CA ILE A 76 -13.39 5.43 18.43
C ILE A 76 -13.06 6.40 19.56
N THR A 77 -11.90 7.06 19.50
CA THR A 77 -11.49 8.03 20.52
C THR A 77 -10.44 8.99 19.95
N LEU A 78 -10.53 10.24 20.40
CA LEU A 78 -9.54 11.28 20.08
C LEU A 78 -8.43 11.36 21.14
N ASP A 79 -8.61 10.69 22.29
CA ASP A 79 -7.61 10.64 23.34
C ASP A 79 -6.52 9.61 23.01
N GLU A 80 -5.27 9.94 23.30
CA GLU A 80 -4.16 9.02 23.10
C GLU A 80 -4.28 7.79 24.03
N HIS A 81 -4.70 6.66 23.45
CA HIS A 81 -4.68 5.37 24.12
C HIS A 81 -3.41 4.59 23.77
N PRO A 82 -2.64 4.10 24.78
CA PRO A 82 -1.43 3.30 24.55
C PRO A 82 -1.67 2.07 23.66
N GLU A 83 -2.84 1.44 23.74
CA GLU A 83 -3.19 0.29 22.90
C GLU A 83 -3.49 0.69 21.45
N ILE A 84 -4.13 1.84 21.22
CA ILE A 84 -4.34 2.37 19.87
C ILE A 84 -3.02 2.70 19.21
N LYS A 85 -2.07 3.27 19.98
CA LYS A 85 -0.71 3.51 19.48
C LYS A 85 -0.05 2.21 19.00
N LYS A 86 -0.10 1.13 19.80
CA LYS A 86 0.43 -0.18 19.38
C LYS A 86 -0.22 -0.71 18.12
N ILE A 87 -1.53 -0.53 17.96
CA ILE A 87 -2.27 -0.94 16.74
C ILE A 87 -1.75 -0.16 15.51
N LYS A 88 -1.58 1.16 15.63
CA LYS A 88 -1.00 2.00 14.57
C LYS A 88 0.44 1.61 14.24
N ASP A 89 1.26 1.35 15.27
CA ASP A 89 2.65 0.92 15.10
C ASP A 89 2.75 -0.41 14.34
N LEU A 90 1.83 -1.36 14.58
CA LEU A 90 1.77 -2.63 13.84
C LEU A 90 1.41 -2.43 12.36
N GLY A 91 0.51 -1.48 12.06
CA GLY A 91 0.17 -1.10 10.69
C GLY A 91 1.37 -0.52 9.94
N ALA A 92 2.10 0.42 10.57
CA ALA A 92 3.33 0.97 10.02
C ALA A 92 4.43 -0.10 9.84
N ALA A 93 4.54 -1.06 10.76
CA ALA A 93 5.48 -2.18 10.63
C ALA A 93 5.17 -3.05 9.40
N ALA A 94 3.89 -3.30 9.09
CA ALA A 94 3.50 -4.06 7.90
C ALA A 94 3.95 -3.37 6.60
N VAL A 95 3.78 -2.05 6.50
CA VAL A 95 4.28 -1.23 5.38
C VAL A 95 5.81 -1.34 5.28
N MET A 96 6.52 -1.19 6.41
CA MET A 96 7.98 -1.26 6.46
C MET A 96 8.53 -2.63 5.98
N ILE A 97 7.88 -3.74 6.34
CA ILE A 97 8.27 -5.09 5.90
C ILE A 97 8.22 -5.21 4.36
N ILE A 98 7.18 -4.66 3.73
CA ILE A 98 7.06 -4.70 2.26
C ILE A 98 8.11 -3.82 1.60
N VAL A 99 8.37 -2.62 2.16
CA VAL A 99 9.43 -1.73 1.66
C VAL A 99 10.79 -2.44 1.74
N LEU A 100 11.11 -3.12 2.84
CA LEU A 100 12.32 -3.93 2.98
C LEU A 100 12.42 -5.01 1.91
N ALA A 101 11.33 -5.74 1.63
CA ALA A 101 11.30 -6.74 0.58
C ALA A 101 11.58 -6.14 -0.81
N ILE A 102 11.00 -4.98 -1.13
CA ILE A 102 11.25 -4.26 -2.39
C ILE A 102 12.73 -3.87 -2.49
N VAL A 103 13.32 -3.32 -1.43
CA VAL A 103 14.73 -2.92 -1.40
C VAL A 103 15.66 -4.11 -1.64
N LEU A 104 15.42 -5.25 -0.99
CA LEU A 104 16.23 -6.46 -1.16
C LEU A 104 16.22 -6.96 -2.62
N ILE A 105 15.03 -6.97 -3.24
CA ILE A 105 14.89 -7.37 -4.65
C ILE A 105 15.55 -6.36 -5.57
N PHE A 106 15.45 -5.07 -5.28
CA PHE A 106 16.09 -4.01 -6.06
C PHE A 106 17.62 -4.11 -6.00
N ILE A 107 18.20 -4.37 -4.82
CA ILE A 107 19.64 -4.65 -4.69
C ILE A 107 20.03 -5.85 -5.55
N ARG A 108 19.25 -6.93 -5.51
CA ARG A 108 19.53 -8.13 -6.33
C ARG A 108 19.41 -7.86 -7.83
N TYR A 109 18.50 -6.97 -8.24
CA TYR A 109 18.36 -6.50 -9.62
C TYR A 109 19.55 -5.67 -10.09
N LEU A 110 20.17 -4.87 -9.20
CA LEU A 110 21.34 -4.05 -9.48
C LEU A 110 22.67 -4.81 -9.47
N SER A 111 22.73 -6.00 -8.84
CA SER A 111 23.97 -6.78 -8.72
C SER A 111 24.74 -7.07 -10.02
N PRO A 112 24.13 -7.24 -11.22
CA PRO A 112 24.90 -7.46 -12.44
C PRO A 112 25.51 -6.19 -13.05
N PHE A 113 25.28 -5.01 -12.45
CA PHE A 113 25.81 -3.73 -12.92
C PHE A 113 27.05 -3.25 -12.14
N PHE A 114 27.47 -3.98 -11.10
CA PHE A 114 28.65 -3.72 -10.27
C PHE A 114 29.55 -4.96 -10.26
#